data_AF-A0A7C3GPW9-F1
#
_entry.id   AF-A0A7C3GPW9-F1
#
_cell.length_a   1.000
_cell.length_b   1.000
_cell.length_c   1.000
_cell.angle_alpha   90.00
_cell.angle_beta   90.00
_cell.angle_gamma   90.00
#
_symmetry.space_group_name_H-M   'P 1'
#
loop_
_entity.id
_entity.type
_entity.pdbx_description
1 polymer ?
#
loop_
_entity_poly.entity_id
_entity_poly.type
_entity_poly.pdbx_seq_one_letter_code
_entity_poly.pdbx_strand_id
1 'polypeptide(L)'
;MKFKQVSIYTLLLAILFVTSVNAESFYGIQGDGLTIGGTSDLLFTSETTGYASASGTFSALVATITAFDPQSDGTIFLASEHNFKTDDNGYFNTVDKSILYPVTDRPGVYMISTVFNIKEAEGNLSGYSKQAFNGTGIINFNNNTANVRYEGHLVKKGRLFNRQSKSMFKYFR
;
A
#
# COMPACT_ATOMS: atom_id res chain seq x y z
N MET A 1 22.22 -45.24 -40.83
CA MET A 1 22.19 -44.53 -42.12
C MET A 1 21.90 -43.05 -41.85
N LYS A 2 22.56 -42.14 -42.57
CA LYS A 2 22.97 -40.78 -42.17
C LYS A 2 21.81 -39.80 -41.90
N PHE A 3 21.75 -39.20 -40.70
CA PHE A 3 21.02 -37.95 -40.49
C PHE A 3 21.92 -36.77 -40.85
N LYS A 4 21.45 -35.92 -41.78
CA LYS A 4 22.16 -34.76 -42.31
C LYS A 4 22.43 -33.73 -41.21
N GLN A 5 23.67 -33.23 -41.14
CA GLN A 5 24.03 -32.02 -40.41
C GLN A 5 23.18 -30.86 -40.92
N VAL A 6 22.33 -30.30 -40.06
CA VAL A 6 21.65 -29.03 -40.31
C VAL A 6 22.64 -27.92 -40.03
N SER A 7 22.85 -27.07 -41.03
CA SER A 7 23.84 -26.00 -41.05
C SER A 7 23.51 -24.93 -40.00
N ILE A 8 24.52 -24.49 -39.24
CA ILE A 8 24.41 -23.45 -38.21
C ILE A 8 23.92 -22.10 -38.78
N TYR A 9 24.01 -21.90 -40.10
CA TYR A 9 23.51 -20.74 -40.82
C TYR A 9 21.98 -20.73 -41.01
N THR A 10 21.30 -21.86 -40.80
CA THR A 10 19.82 -21.92 -40.83
C THR A 10 19.22 -21.45 -39.49
N LEU A 11 20.02 -21.37 -38.42
CA LEU A 11 19.57 -20.90 -37.10
C LEU A 11 19.73 -19.37 -36.89
N LEU A 12 20.37 -18.67 -37.84
CA LEU A 12 20.72 -17.23 -37.72
C LEU A 12 19.91 -16.28 -38.62
N LEU A 13 18.93 -16.78 -39.40
CA LEU A 13 18.17 -15.97 -40.37
C LEU A 13 16.65 -15.88 -40.08
N ALA A 14 16.22 -16.19 -38.86
CA ALA A 14 14.83 -15.96 -38.40
C ALA A 14 14.77 -15.01 -37.19
N ILE A 15 15.82 -14.22 -37.00
CA ILE A 15 15.80 -12.98 -36.21
C ILE A 15 15.79 -11.84 -37.23
N LEU A 16 15.01 -10.79 -36.94
CA LEU A 16 14.56 -9.67 -37.78
C LEU A 16 13.20 -9.95 -38.46
N PHE A 17 12.10 -9.22 -38.25
CA PHE A 17 11.95 -7.86 -37.72
C PHE A 17 10.45 -7.61 -37.40
N VAL A 18 10.19 -7.06 -36.20
CA VAL A 18 9.25 -5.95 -35.84
C VAL A 18 7.93 -5.84 -36.63
N THR A 19 6.74 -5.93 -36.04
CA THR A 19 5.97 -4.89 -35.30
C THR A 19 4.65 -5.56 -34.90
N SER A 20 3.97 -5.38 -33.79
CA SER A 20 3.80 -4.24 -32.89
C SER A 20 3.24 -4.81 -31.58
N VAL A 21 4.07 -4.89 -30.55
CA VAL A 21 3.50 -5.00 -29.19
C VAL A 21 2.97 -3.60 -28.92
N ASN A 22 1.64 -3.44 -28.98
CA ASN A 22 0.98 -2.33 -28.32
C ASN A 22 1.12 -2.57 -26.81
N ALA A 23 2.33 -2.40 -26.29
CA ALA A 23 2.50 -1.92 -24.95
C ALA A 23 2.04 -0.47 -25.04
N GLU A 24 0.74 -0.23 -24.83
CA GLU A 24 0.32 1.03 -24.28
C GLU A 24 1.07 1.16 -22.96
N SER A 25 2.24 1.77 -23.07
CA SER A 25 2.95 2.35 -21.97
C SER A 25 2.01 3.43 -21.50
N PHE A 26 1.17 3.11 -20.53
CA PHE A 26 0.57 4.12 -19.67
C PHE A 26 1.75 4.81 -18.97
N TYR A 27 2.36 5.76 -19.67
CA TYR A 27 3.06 6.87 -19.06
C TYR A 27 1.97 7.72 -18.40
N GLY A 28 1.44 7.19 -17.30
CA GLY A 28 0.78 7.99 -16.29
C GLY A 28 1.82 8.97 -15.78
N ILE A 29 1.66 10.22 -16.20
CA ILE A 29 2.38 11.40 -15.74
C ILE A 29 2.72 11.24 -14.25
N GLN A 30 4.02 11.24 -13.91
CA GLN A 30 4.49 11.39 -12.53
C GLN A 30 3.89 12.69 -11.99
N GLY A 31 2.76 12.56 -11.28
CA GLY A 31 2.34 13.58 -10.34
C GLY A 31 3.29 13.56 -9.15
N ASP A 32 3.41 14.71 -8.47
CA ASP A 32 4.03 14.79 -7.14
C ASP A 32 3.34 13.75 -6.23
N GLY A 33 3.97 12.59 -6.09
CA GLY A 33 3.49 11.50 -5.26
C GLY A 33 4.06 11.61 -3.85
N LEU A 34 3.29 11.19 -2.85
CA LEU A 34 3.73 11.10 -1.48
C LEU A 34 4.18 9.67 -1.20
N THR A 35 5.46 9.49 -0.89
CA THR A 35 5.95 8.23 -0.34
C THR A 35 5.64 8.19 1.15
N ILE A 36 4.90 7.17 1.54
CA ILE A 36 4.58 6.84 2.93
C ILE A 36 5.57 5.77 3.39
N GLY A 37 6.13 5.92 4.58
CA GLY A 37 7.02 4.92 5.14
C GLY A 37 7.34 5.17 6.61
N GLY A 38 7.52 4.10 7.38
CA GLY A 38 7.92 4.20 8.78
C GLY A 38 7.62 2.96 9.59
N THR A 39 7.75 3.10 10.91
CA THR A 39 7.40 2.07 11.90
C THR A 39 6.51 2.63 12.99
N SER A 40 5.71 1.78 13.62
CA SER A 40 4.90 2.13 14.78
C SER A 40 4.99 1.06 15.86
N ASP A 41 5.12 1.51 17.10
CA ASP A 41 5.06 0.68 18.31
C ASP A 41 3.74 0.93 19.03
N LEU A 42 2.76 0.07 18.76
CA LEU A 42 1.41 0.14 19.29
C LEU A 42 1.33 -0.56 20.63
N LEU A 43 0.66 0.11 21.58
CA LEU A 43 0.22 -0.47 22.84
C LEU A 43 -1.31 -0.44 22.89
N PHE A 44 -1.93 -1.61 23.05
CA PHE A 44 -3.37 -1.71 23.29
C PHE A 44 -3.67 -1.39 24.75
N THR A 45 -4.44 -0.33 25.00
CA THR A 45 -4.85 0.10 26.34
C THR A 45 -6.22 -0.44 26.73
N SER A 46 -6.96 -0.98 25.76
CA SER A 46 -8.19 -1.74 25.95
C SER A 46 -8.22 -2.90 24.94
N GLU A 47 -9.26 -3.74 25.00
CA GLU A 47 -9.45 -4.85 24.07
C GLU A 47 -9.58 -4.40 22.60
N THR A 48 -9.97 -3.14 22.37
CA THR A 48 -10.25 -2.63 21.03
C THR A 48 -9.40 -1.42 20.64
N THR A 49 -8.78 -0.71 21.58
CA THR A 49 -8.10 0.56 21.30
C THR A 49 -6.62 0.48 21.63
N GLY A 50 -5.79 0.91 20.67
CA GLY A 50 -4.36 1.06 20.84
C GLY A 50 -3.84 2.43 20.42
N TYR A 51 -2.73 2.82 21.04
CA TYR A 51 -2.03 4.08 20.77
C TYR A 51 -0.58 3.76 20.40
N ALA A 52 -0.06 4.44 19.37
CA ALA A 52 1.34 4.30 18.99
C ALA A 52 1.96 5.67 18.77
N SER A 53 3.22 5.79 19.18
CA SER A 53 4.15 6.66 18.47
C SER A 53 4.57 5.98 17.17
N ALA A 54 4.79 6.79 16.14
CA ALA A 54 5.28 6.34 14.86
C ALA A 54 6.56 7.11 14.50
N SER A 55 7.38 6.49 13.66
CA SER A 55 8.52 7.10 13.01
C SER A 55 8.26 7.23 11.51
N GLY A 56 8.96 8.13 10.82
CA GLY A 56 8.84 8.30 9.38
C GLY A 56 7.77 9.31 9.00
N THR A 57 6.82 8.90 8.16
CA THR A 57 5.78 9.82 7.66
C THR A 57 4.82 10.29 8.75
N PHE A 58 4.41 9.38 9.63
CA PHE A 58 3.51 9.66 10.75
C PHE A 58 4.29 9.74 12.04
N SER A 59 3.83 10.58 12.97
CA SER A 59 4.41 10.73 14.31
C SER A 59 3.58 10.04 15.38
N ALA A 60 2.28 9.85 15.15
CA ALA A 60 1.41 9.12 16.04
C ALA A 60 0.22 8.51 15.31
N LEU A 61 -0.39 7.49 15.93
CA LEU A 61 -1.69 6.98 15.50
C LEU A 61 -2.53 6.47 16.68
N VAL A 62 -3.83 6.41 16.45
CA VAL A 62 -4.78 5.66 17.28
C VAL A 62 -5.40 4.58 16.41
N ALA A 63 -5.41 3.34 16.89
CA ALA A 63 -6.03 2.20 16.24
C ALA A 63 -7.28 1.79 17.02
N THR A 64 -8.37 1.46 16.31
CA THR A 64 -9.59 0.90 16.91
C THR A 64 -10.01 -0.34 16.14
N ILE A 65 -10.07 -1.49 16.82
CA ILE A 65 -10.58 -2.75 16.27
C ILE A 65 -12.10 -2.67 16.20
N THR A 66 -12.65 -2.88 15.01
CA THR A 66 -14.10 -2.82 14.75
C THR A 66 -14.71 -4.19 14.51
N ALA A 67 -13.90 -5.18 14.09
CA ALA A 67 -14.32 -6.58 14.01
C ALA A 67 -13.12 -7.51 14.20
N PHE A 68 -13.37 -8.68 14.79
CA PHE A 68 -12.39 -9.72 15.07
C PHE A 68 -13.01 -11.08 14.76
N ASP A 69 -12.43 -11.82 13.82
CA ASP A 69 -13.00 -13.06 13.28
C ASP A 69 -11.94 -14.17 13.17
N PRO A 70 -11.84 -15.04 14.19
CA PRO A 70 -10.95 -16.21 14.18
C PRO A 70 -11.37 -17.24 13.14
N GLN A 71 -10.41 -17.74 12.37
CA GLN A 71 -10.61 -18.76 11.37
C GLN A 71 -10.21 -20.15 11.89
N SER A 72 -10.74 -21.19 11.24
CA SER A 72 -10.47 -22.59 11.62
C SER A 72 -9.01 -23.04 11.47
N ASP A 73 -8.23 -22.35 10.63
CA ASP A 73 -6.80 -22.61 10.42
C ASP A 73 -5.88 -21.85 11.40
N GLY A 74 -6.46 -21.14 12.36
CA GLY A 74 -5.75 -20.34 13.35
C GLY A 74 -5.38 -18.94 12.88
N THR A 75 -5.68 -18.57 11.62
CA THR A 75 -5.60 -17.16 11.19
C THR A 75 -6.71 -16.34 11.82
N ILE A 76 -6.54 -15.01 11.89
CA ILE A 76 -7.57 -14.10 12.37
C ILE A 76 -7.75 -12.98 11.36
N PHE A 77 -8.98 -12.74 10.94
CA PHE A 77 -9.35 -11.55 10.19
C PHE A 77 -9.73 -10.43 11.15
N LEU A 78 -9.15 -9.26 10.92
CA LEU A 78 -9.36 -8.09 11.76
C LEU A 78 -9.73 -6.90 10.88
N ALA A 79 -10.86 -6.27 11.21
CA ALA A 79 -11.22 -4.97 10.68
C ALA A 79 -10.90 -3.91 11.74
N SER A 80 -10.30 -2.81 11.30
CA SER A 80 -9.94 -1.71 12.18
C SER A 80 -10.07 -0.37 11.48
N GLU A 81 -10.07 0.69 12.28
CA GLU A 81 -9.89 2.06 11.82
C GLU A 81 -8.63 2.62 12.44
N HIS A 82 -7.87 3.42 11.69
CA HIS A 82 -6.73 4.16 12.23
C HIS A 82 -6.85 5.65 11.96
N ASN A 83 -6.35 6.40 12.93
CA ASN A 83 -6.24 7.85 12.93
C ASN A 83 -4.76 8.21 12.94
N PHE A 84 -4.14 8.38 11.77
CA PHE A 84 -2.73 8.73 11.63
C PHE A 84 -2.53 10.24 11.67
N LYS A 85 -1.46 10.68 12.33
CA LYS A 85 -1.08 12.09 12.43
C LYS A 85 0.36 12.30 11.98
N THR A 86 0.60 13.45 11.38
CA THR A 86 1.93 13.97 11.04
C THR A 86 2.25 15.18 11.91
N ASP A 87 3.53 15.56 11.99
CA ASP A 87 3.95 16.71 12.79
C ASP A 87 3.54 18.06 12.18
N ASP A 88 3.25 18.10 10.88
CA ASP A 88 2.86 19.30 10.14
C ASP A 88 1.33 19.39 9.90
N ASN A 89 0.56 18.93 10.89
CA ASN A 89 -0.92 19.00 10.96
C ASN A 89 -1.66 18.24 9.86
N GLY A 90 -1.04 17.21 9.28
CA GLY A 90 -1.70 16.23 8.42
C GLY A 90 -2.38 15.11 9.17
N TYR A 91 -3.47 14.62 8.61
CA TYR A 91 -4.25 13.53 9.17
C TYR A 91 -4.77 12.58 8.08
N PHE A 92 -4.72 11.28 8.38
CA PHE A 92 -5.49 10.26 7.66
C PHE A 92 -6.42 9.52 8.60
N ASN A 93 -7.67 9.36 8.16
CA ASN A 93 -8.58 8.35 8.68
C ASN A 93 -8.57 7.15 7.72
N THR A 94 -8.40 5.94 8.24
CA THR A 94 -8.37 4.73 7.42
C THR A 94 -9.39 3.70 7.90
N VAL A 95 -9.84 2.85 6.97
CA VAL A 95 -10.65 1.65 7.23
C VAL A 95 -9.90 0.45 6.69
N ASP A 96 -9.56 -0.47 7.57
CA ASP A 96 -8.44 -1.35 7.36
C ASP A 96 -8.86 -2.80 7.43
N LYS A 97 -8.13 -3.62 6.68
CA LYS A 97 -8.30 -5.06 6.69
C LYS A 97 -6.95 -5.68 7.00
N SER A 98 -6.94 -6.50 8.03
CA SER A 98 -5.74 -7.19 8.48
C SER A 98 -5.98 -8.69 8.50
N ILE A 99 -4.92 -9.44 8.17
CA ILE A 99 -4.85 -10.88 8.38
C ILE A 99 -3.71 -11.13 9.36
N LEU A 100 -4.01 -11.85 10.43
CA LEU A 100 -3.05 -12.26 11.44
C LEU A 100 -2.76 -13.75 11.24
N TYR A 101 -1.49 -14.08 11.10
CA TYR A 101 -1.00 -15.45 10.96
C TYR A 101 -0.32 -15.89 12.24
N PRO A 102 -0.71 -17.01 12.86
CA PRO A 102 -0.09 -17.46 14.09
C PRO A 102 1.39 -17.77 13.85
N VAL A 103 2.25 -17.31 14.77
CA VAL A 103 3.68 -17.64 14.71
C VAL A 103 3.91 -19.01 15.34
N THR A 104 4.51 -19.92 14.58
CA THR A 104 4.86 -21.26 15.05
C THR A 104 5.69 -21.18 16.34
N ASP A 105 5.34 -22.04 17.30
CA ASP A 105 5.98 -22.13 18.62
C ASP A 105 5.91 -20.86 19.49
N ARG A 106 5.05 -19.89 19.15
CA ARG A 106 4.85 -18.66 19.94
C ARG A 106 3.35 -18.36 20.14
N PRO A 107 2.67 -19.08 21.07
CA PRO A 107 1.27 -18.83 21.38
C PRO A 107 1.00 -17.37 21.72
N GLY A 108 -0.10 -16.81 21.18
CA GLY A 108 -0.47 -15.40 21.39
C GLY A 108 0.33 -14.40 20.56
N VAL A 109 1.27 -14.84 19.72
CA VAL A 109 2.04 -13.98 18.80
C VAL A 109 1.63 -14.27 17.36
N TYR A 110 1.36 -13.20 16.60
CA TYR A 110 0.93 -13.30 15.21
C TYR A 110 1.73 -12.35 14.33
N MET A 111 2.03 -12.79 13.11
CA MET A 111 2.41 -11.89 12.04
C MET A 111 1.16 -11.19 11.53
N ILE A 112 1.20 -9.88 11.38
CA ILE A 112 0.10 -9.08 10.86
C ILE A 112 0.45 -8.54 9.48
N SER A 113 -0.49 -8.65 8.54
CA SER A 113 -0.47 -7.98 7.24
C SER A 113 -1.73 -7.13 7.11
N THR A 114 -1.58 -5.84 6.90
CA THR A 114 -2.68 -4.86 6.88
C THR A 114 -2.68 -4.07 5.59
N VAL A 115 -3.88 -3.86 5.03
CA VAL A 115 -4.12 -2.86 3.98
C VAL A 115 -4.85 -1.69 4.60
N PHE A 116 -4.21 -0.52 4.61
CA PHE A 116 -4.79 0.70 5.13
C PHE A 116 -5.52 1.46 4.03
N ASN A 117 -6.85 1.55 4.07
CA ASN A 117 -7.61 2.28 3.04
C ASN A 117 -7.95 3.67 3.55
N ILE A 118 -7.39 4.70 2.93
CA ILE A 118 -7.58 6.09 3.31
C ILE A 118 -9.02 6.51 2.97
N LYS A 119 -9.85 6.65 4.00
CA LYS A 119 -11.21 7.16 3.90
C LYS A 119 -11.21 8.68 3.75
N GLU A 120 -10.41 9.34 4.58
CA GLU A 120 -10.33 10.79 4.67
C GLU A 120 -8.88 11.27 4.85
N ALA A 121 -8.60 12.45 4.29
CA ALA A 121 -7.27 13.05 4.28
C ALA A 121 -7.37 14.57 4.43
N GLU A 122 -6.73 15.10 5.46
CA GLU A 122 -6.81 16.51 5.85
C GLU A 122 -5.42 17.15 6.00
N GLY A 123 -5.38 18.48 6.10
CA GLY A 123 -4.16 19.25 6.26
C GLY A 123 -3.23 19.17 5.04
N ASN A 124 -1.93 19.04 5.27
CA ASN A 124 -0.92 18.83 4.22
C ASN A 124 -1.16 17.53 3.41
N LEU A 125 -1.91 16.57 3.96
CA LEU A 125 -2.26 15.30 3.32
C LEU A 125 -3.54 15.39 2.47
N SER A 126 -4.22 16.54 2.40
CA SER A 126 -5.43 16.68 1.58
C SER A 126 -5.20 16.32 0.10
N GLY A 127 -6.14 15.56 -0.46
CA GLY A 127 -6.12 15.08 -1.84
C GLY A 127 -5.61 13.65 -2.03
N TYR A 128 -5.26 12.93 -0.94
CA TYR A 128 -4.86 11.53 -0.99
C TYR A 128 -5.96 10.52 -0.60
N SER A 129 -7.20 10.96 -0.33
CA SER A 129 -8.32 10.06 -0.01
C SER A 129 -8.57 9.01 -1.10
N LYS A 130 -9.15 7.87 -0.70
CA LYS A 130 -9.46 6.70 -1.55
C LYS A 130 -8.24 6.00 -2.14
N GLN A 131 -7.11 6.12 -1.48
CA GLN A 131 -5.89 5.37 -1.79
C GLN A 131 -5.55 4.44 -0.65
N ALA A 132 -4.56 3.58 -0.84
CA ALA A 132 -4.15 2.63 0.18
C ALA A 132 -2.63 2.51 0.28
N PHE A 133 -2.19 2.10 1.46
CA PHE A 133 -0.82 1.71 1.75
C PHE A 133 -0.83 0.46 2.63
N ASN A 134 0.32 -0.19 2.82
CA ASN A 134 0.39 -1.49 3.47
C ASN A 134 1.17 -1.42 4.79
N GLY A 135 0.84 -2.35 5.68
CA GLY A 135 1.55 -2.61 6.92
C GLY A 135 1.91 -4.07 7.06
N THR A 136 3.09 -4.36 7.61
CA THR A 136 3.47 -5.71 8.01
C THR A 136 4.25 -5.66 9.31
N GLY A 137 4.00 -6.61 10.19
CA GLY A 137 4.60 -6.60 11.51
C GLY A 137 4.28 -7.80 12.37
N ILE A 138 4.42 -7.61 13.68
CA ILE A 138 4.10 -8.59 14.72
C ILE A 138 3.13 -7.96 15.71
N ILE A 139 2.09 -8.70 16.08
CA ILE A 139 1.23 -8.42 17.24
C ILE A 139 1.45 -9.51 18.28
N ASN A 140 1.57 -9.11 19.55
CA ASN A 140 1.72 -10.00 20.68
C ASN A 140 0.61 -9.71 21.70
N PHE A 141 -0.38 -10.59 21.75
CA PHE A 141 -1.51 -10.48 22.67
C PHE A 141 -1.12 -10.79 24.12
N ASN A 142 0.03 -11.42 24.37
CA ASN A 142 0.47 -11.70 25.75
C ASN A 142 0.89 -10.42 26.50
N ASN A 143 1.33 -9.40 25.76
CA ASN A 143 1.75 -8.12 26.32
C ASN A 143 1.02 -6.92 25.69
N ASN A 144 -0.03 -7.17 24.91
CA ASN A 144 -0.85 -6.15 24.27
C ASN A 144 -0.05 -5.16 23.41
N THR A 145 0.97 -5.63 22.70
CA THR A 145 1.80 -4.78 21.82
C THR A 145 1.72 -5.18 20.36
N ALA A 146 1.94 -4.24 19.45
CA ALA A 146 2.24 -4.53 18.05
C ALA A 146 3.37 -3.63 17.53
N ASN A 147 4.29 -4.21 16.77
CA ASN A 147 5.32 -3.49 16.02
C ASN A 147 5.04 -3.67 14.53
N VAL A 148 4.79 -2.58 13.82
CA VAL A 148 4.39 -2.61 12.41
C VAL A 148 5.26 -1.67 11.60
N ARG A 149 5.80 -2.17 10.49
CA ARG A 149 6.38 -1.33 9.43
C ARG A 149 5.30 -1.04 8.40
N TYR A 150 5.16 0.21 8.02
CA TYR A 150 4.19 0.63 7.01
C TYR A 150 4.90 1.30 5.83
N GLU A 151 4.34 1.14 4.63
CA GLU A 151 4.89 1.71 3.40
C GLU A 151 3.84 1.86 2.29
N GLY A 152 4.05 2.84 1.41
CA GLY A 152 3.24 3.03 0.22
C GLY A 152 3.66 4.22 -0.61
N HIS A 153 3.05 4.35 -1.79
CA HIS A 153 3.23 5.53 -2.64
C HIS A 153 1.85 6.01 -3.11
N LEU A 154 1.51 7.24 -2.75
CA LEU A 154 0.20 7.84 -3.00
C LEU A 154 0.31 8.94 -4.06
N VAL A 155 -0.70 9.08 -4.91
CA VAL A 155 -0.73 10.06 -6.00
C VAL A 155 -2.04 10.85 -5.95
N LYS A 156 -1.99 12.19 -5.87
CA LYS A 156 -3.22 13.01 -5.84
C LYS A 156 -4.01 12.85 -7.14
N LYS A 157 -5.30 12.54 -7.04
CA LYS A 157 -6.20 12.52 -8.20
C LYS A 157 -6.61 13.97 -8.55
N GLY A 158 -5.76 14.71 -9.27
CA GLY A 158 -6.05 16.13 -9.50
C GLY A 158 -5.17 16.99 -10.44
N ARG A 159 -4.10 16.48 -11.07
CA ARG A 159 -3.28 17.30 -12.00
C ARG A 159 -3.44 17.01 -13.49
N LEU A 160 -4.41 16.17 -13.89
CA LEU A 160 -4.58 15.79 -15.30
C LEU A 160 -5.72 16.49 -16.05
N PHE A 161 -6.73 17.03 -15.35
CA PHE A 161 -7.90 17.58 -16.05
C PHE A 161 -7.84 19.07 -16.41
N ASN A 162 -6.83 19.84 -15.97
CA ASN A 162 -6.84 21.30 -16.13
C ASN A 162 -5.72 21.90 -17.01
N ARG A 163 -4.87 21.07 -17.64
CA ARG A 163 -3.86 21.55 -18.60
C ARG A 163 -4.26 21.38 -20.07
N GLN A 164 -5.13 20.42 -20.38
CA GLN A 164 -5.61 20.18 -21.76
C GLN A 164 -6.75 21.11 -22.19
N SER A 165 -7.58 21.64 -21.28
CA SER A 165 -8.69 22.53 -21.66
C SER A 165 -8.28 23.98 -21.95
N LYS A 166 -7.16 24.47 -21.39
CA LYS A 166 -6.67 25.84 -21.66
C LYS A 166 -5.86 25.97 -22.95
N SER A 167 -5.42 24.85 -23.54
CA SER A 167 -4.70 24.86 -24.83
C SER A 167 -5.63 24.74 -26.04
N MET A 168 -6.86 24.25 -25.86
CA MET A 168 -7.77 23.97 -26.98
C MET A 168 -8.66 25.16 -27.39
N PHE A 169 -8.72 26.22 -26.56
CA PHE A 169 -9.50 27.43 -26.87
C PHE A 169 -8.72 28.54 -27.59
N LYS A 170 -7.45 28.31 -27.96
CA LYS A 170 -6.66 29.27 -28.74
C LYS A 170 -6.74 29.11 -30.26
N TYR A 171 -7.48 28.12 -30.77
CA TYR A 171 -7.56 27.83 -32.21
C TYR A 171 -8.96 28.00 -32.82
N PHE A 172 -9.93 28.51 -32.08
CA PHE A 172 -11.22 28.95 -32.63
C PHE A 172 -11.35 30.47 -32.46
N ARG A 173 -10.75 31.19 -33.40
CA ARG A 173 -11.13 32.55 -33.80
C ARG A 173 -11.35 32.56 -35.29
#